data_AF-A0A383BV57-F1
#
_entry.id   AF-A0A383BV57-F1
#
_cell.length_a   1.000
_cell.length_b   1.000
_cell.length_c   1.000
_cell.angle_alpha   90.00
_cell.angle_beta   90.00
_cell.angle_gamma   90.00
#
_symmetry.space_group_name_H-M   'P 1'
#
loop_
_entity.id
_entity.type
_entity.pdbx_description
1 polymer ?
#
loop_
_entity_poly.entity_id
_entity_poly.type
_entity_poly.pdbx_seq_one_letter_code
_entity_poly.pdbx_strand_id
1 'polypeptide(L)' 'MKERRVVVTGLGALTPIGNNLQEYWKALVSGESGSAP' A
#
# COMPACT_ATOMS: atom_id res chain seq x y z
N MET A 1 29.72 -8.41 -13.31
CA MET A 1 28.35 -8.54 -13.87
C MET A 1 27.59 -7.25 -13.59
N LYS A 2 26.75 -6.76 -14.50
CA LYS A 2 25.86 -5.62 -14.24
C LYS A 2 24.59 -6.12 -13.56
N GLU A 3 24.18 -5.50 -12.46
CA GLU A 3 22.93 -5.85 -11.80
C GLU A 3 21.74 -5.56 -12.71
N ARG A 4 20.73 -6.45 -12.67
CA ARG A 4 19.51 -6.30 -13.45
C ARG A 4 18.63 -5.24 -12.79
N ARG A 5 18.15 -4.27 -13.55
CA ARG A 5 17.15 -3.32 -13.08
C ARG A 5 15.80 -4.02 -13.01
N VAL A 6 15.23 -4.09 -11.83
CA VAL A 6 13.89 -4.64 -11.57
C VAL A 6 13.03 -3.50 -11.02
N VAL A 7 11.80 -3.38 -11.52
CA VAL A 7 10.84 -2.34 -11.12
C VAL A 7 9.49 -2.96 -10.81
N VAL A 8 8.70 -2.28 -9.98
CA VAL A 8 7.30 -2.63 -9.72
C VAL A 8 6.43 -1.91 -10.73
N THR A 9 5.60 -2.65 -11.47
CA THR A 9 4.70 -2.11 -12.51
C THR A 9 3.24 -2.02 -12.08
N GLY A 10 2.90 -2.57 -10.92
CA GLY A 10 1.54 -2.56 -10.39
C GLY A 10 1.53 -2.87 -8.90
N LEU A 11 0.55 -2.30 -8.20
CA LEU A 11 0.33 -2.47 -6.78
C LEU A 11 -1.16 -2.67 -6.52
N GLY A 12 -1.47 -3.45 -5.49
CA GLY A 12 -2.81 -3.63 -4.97
C GLY A 12 -2.73 -3.82 -3.46
N ALA A 13 -3.75 -3.37 -2.74
CA ALA A 13 -3.80 -3.43 -1.29
C ALA A 13 -5.21 -3.74 -0.83
N LEU A 14 -5.32 -4.69 0.10
CA LEU A 14 -6.53 -5.04 0.84
C LEU A 14 -6.14 -5.10 2.31
N THR A 15 -6.60 -4.15 3.11
CA THR A 15 -6.12 -3.89 4.46
C THR A 15 -7.26 -3.36 5.34
N PRO A 16 -7.13 -3.38 6.69
CA PRO A 16 -8.13 -2.79 7.58
C PRO A 16 -8.39 -1.29 7.38
N ILE A 17 -7.47 -0.57 6.71
CA ILE A 17 -7.58 0.88 6.44
C ILE A 17 -7.87 1.18 4.95
N GLY A 18 -8.20 0.18 4.14
CA GLY A 18 -8.55 0.38 2.74
C GLY A 18 -8.60 -0.90 1.95
N ASN A 19 -9.64 -1.04 1.12
CA ASN A 19 -9.90 -2.25 0.34
C ASN A 19 -9.42 -2.16 -1.12
N ASN A 20 -8.81 -1.04 -1.48
CA ASN A 20 -8.06 -0.83 -2.70
C ASN A 20 -6.84 0.07 -2.44
N LEU A 21 -5.98 0.21 -3.45
CA LEU A 21 -4.74 0.96 -3.34
C LEU A 21 -4.97 2.45 -2.99
N GLN A 22 -6.00 3.07 -3.56
CA GLN A 22 -6.30 4.48 -3.38
C GLN A 22 -6.77 4.78 -1.94
N GLU A 23 -7.70 3.96 -1.43
CA GLU A 23 -8.16 4.05 -0.05
C GLU A 23 -7.02 3.83 0.93
N TYR A 24 -6.26 2.73 0.75
CA TYR A 24 -5.12 2.38 1.59
C TYR A 24 -4.09 3.52 1.65
N TRP A 25 -3.71 4.08 0.49
CA TRP A 25 -2.70 5.15 0.44
C TRP A 25 -3.17 6.41 1.17
N LYS A 26 -4.43 6.80 0.97
CA LYS A 26 -5.00 7.97 1.65
C LYS A 26 -5.00 7.78 3.17
N ALA A 27 -5.49 6.64 3.65
CA ALA A 27 -5.59 6.33 5.06
C ALA A 27 -4.21 6.18 5.74
N LEU A 28 -3.24 5.60 5.03
CA LEU A 28 -1.86 5.49 5.49
C LEU A 28 -1.23 6.87 5.67
N VAL A 29 -1.39 7.77 4.69
CA VAL A 29 -0.81 9.11 4.74
C VAL A 29 -1.50 9.99 5.79
N SER A 30 -2.81 9.80 6.05
CA SER A 30 -3.54 10.48 7.12
C SER A 30 -3.24 9.94 8.52
N GLY A 31 -2.51 8.82 8.63
CA GLY A 31 -2.16 8.21 9.91
C GLY A 31 -3.33 7.49 10.58
N GLU A 32 -4.27 6.97 9.80
CA GLU A 32 -5.42 6.22 10.31
C GLU A 32 -4.98 4.87 10.92
N SER A 33 -5.54 4.54 12.09
CA SER A 33 -5.32 3.25 12.74
C SER A 33 -6.28 2.19 12.19
N GLY A 34 -5.74 1.04 11.79
CA GLY A 34 -6.52 -0.13 11.37
C GLY A 34 -6.88 -1.10 12.51
N SER A 35 -6.50 -0.79 13.74
CA SER A 35 -6.76 -1.65 14.90
C SER A 35 -8.18 -1.43 15.43
N ALA A 36 -8.96 -2.50 15.55
CA ALA A 36 -10.19 -2.51 16.33
C ALA A 36 -9.89 -2.74 17.84
N PRO A 37 -10.85 -2.45 18.75
CA PRO A 37 -10.73 -2.80 20.17
C PRO A 37 -10.51 -4.29 20.43
#